data_AF-A0A8H3X7M3-F1
#
_entry.id   AF-A0A8H3X7M3-F1
#
_cell.length_a   1.000
_cell.length_b   1.000
_cell.length_c   1.000
_cell.angle_alpha   90.00
_cell.angle_beta   90.00
_cell.angle_gamma   90.00
#
_symmetry.space_group_name_H-M   'P 1'
#
loop_
_entity.id
_entity.type
_entity.pdbx_description
1 polymer ?
#
loop_
_entity_poly.entity_id
_entity_poly.type
_entity_poly.pdbx_seq_one_letter_code
_entity_poly.pdbx_strand_id
1 'polypeptide(L)'
;MSALNSGWQSAVKKAKKIGNKVDKIVHNYPKLPEFPLGYESLPFQIGKNVSVKSYNAFLDRSESSGYKFRWENRNVYIIEMAGLQHEAAVSVLFKCFDRPNNGANRGPIGVYGQPYHYDPTGNGEKIAPDIAVRGSNAHILLPSNPHPGFPPGDVNGNPHARIICEVAYAQNINAWNTKCEAWMYQNYVRCVLGIKLFPKIHVGRTVHQIMIARLWTRVALPGSVLSTDATLATAGVHVTEAKIGLLSFSYDQISKG
;
A
#
# COMPACT_ATOMS: atom_id res chain seq x y z
N MET A 1 5.10 43.20 -25.61
CA MET A 1 5.41 41.75 -25.73
C MET A 1 4.65 40.85 -24.72
N SER A 2 3.60 41.31 -24.01
CA SER A 2 2.94 40.52 -22.95
C SER A 2 1.65 39.77 -23.37
N ALA A 3 1.00 40.16 -24.47
CA ALA A 3 -0.29 39.57 -24.88
C ALA A 3 -0.18 38.22 -25.63
N LEU A 4 0.94 37.97 -26.31
CA LEU A 4 1.17 36.71 -27.05
C LEU A 4 1.40 35.52 -26.09
N ASN A 5 1.95 35.77 -24.90
CA ASN A 5 2.28 34.73 -23.93
C ASN A 5 1.05 34.20 -23.17
N SER A 6 0.03 35.05 -22.95
CA SER A 6 -1.22 34.65 -22.28
C SER A 6 -2.15 33.84 -23.20
N GLY A 7 -2.20 34.19 -24.50
CA GLY A 7 -2.97 33.46 -25.51
C GLY A 7 -2.49 32.03 -25.71
N TRP A 8 -1.17 31.83 -25.79
CA TRP A 8 -0.54 30.52 -25.92
C TRP A 8 -0.80 29.61 -24.70
N GLN A 9 -0.67 30.12 -23.47
CA GLN A 9 -0.98 29.33 -22.28
C GLN A 9 -2.47 28.94 -22.20
N SER A 10 -3.37 29.84 -22.63
CA SER A 10 -4.81 29.55 -22.68
C SER A 10 -5.15 28.47 -23.72
N ALA A 11 -4.52 28.53 -24.90
CA ALA A 11 -4.67 27.52 -25.95
C ALA A 11 -4.15 26.14 -25.50
N VAL A 12 -2.99 26.09 -24.84
CA VAL A 12 -2.39 24.86 -24.29
C VAL A 12 -3.30 24.24 -23.22
N LYS A 13 -3.85 25.06 -22.31
CA LYS A 13 -4.82 24.58 -21.30
C LYS A 13 -6.09 24.01 -21.95
N LYS A 14 -6.61 24.67 -22.99
CA LYS A 14 -7.80 24.22 -23.72
C LYS A 14 -7.54 22.91 -24.48
N ALA A 15 -6.39 22.79 -25.15
CA ALA A 15 -5.96 21.57 -25.83
C ALA A 15 -5.79 20.40 -24.85
N LYS A 16 -5.16 20.63 -23.69
CA LYS A 16 -5.02 19.62 -22.61
C LYS A 16 -6.38 19.19 -22.06
N LYS A 17 -7.33 20.12 -21.91
CA LYS A 17 -8.69 19.82 -21.46
C LYS A 17 -9.47 18.99 -22.49
N ILE A 18 -9.32 19.28 -23.78
CA ILE A 18 -9.96 18.50 -24.87
C ILE A 18 -9.33 17.12 -24.96
N GLY A 19 -7.99 17.02 -24.97
CA GLY A 19 -7.26 15.75 -24.97
C GLY A 19 -7.69 14.85 -23.80
N ASN A 20 -7.74 15.40 -22.58
CA ASN A 20 -8.24 14.67 -21.41
C ASN A 20 -9.70 14.22 -21.53
N LYS A 21 -10.55 14.98 -22.24
CA LYS A 21 -11.96 14.62 -22.44
C LYS A 21 -12.12 13.49 -23.46
N VAL A 22 -11.36 13.53 -24.56
CA VAL A 22 -11.34 12.47 -25.58
C VAL A 22 -10.75 11.19 -24.99
N ASP A 23 -9.65 11.29 -24.27
CA ASP A 23 -8.99 10.17 -23.59
C ASP A 23 -9.93 9.47 -22.60
N LYS A 24 -10.74 10.24 -21.85
CA LYS A 24 -11.79 9.70 -20.96
C LYS A 24 -12.97 9.03 -21.67
N ILE A 25 -13.25 9.37 -22.92
CA ILE A 25 -14.31 8.74 -23.71
C ILE A 25 -13.79 7.46 -24.34
N VAL A 26 -12.54 7.46 -24.81
CA VAL A 26 -11.90 6.31 -25.47
C VAL A 26 -11.48 5.24 -24.45
N HIS A 27 -11.11 5.64 -23.24
CA HIS A 27 -10.72 4.72 -22.18
C HIS A 27 -11.77 4.70 -21.08
N ASN A 28 -12.29 3.50 -20.80
CA ASN A 28 -13.22 3.24 -19.72
C ASN A 28 -12.52 3.37 -18.36
N TYR A 29 -12.27 4.61 -17.93
CA TYR A 29 -11.60 4.90 -16.66
C TYR A 29 -12.57 4.72 -15.48
N PRO A 30 -12.06 4.25 -14.33
CA PRO A 30 -12.82 4.25 -13.08
C PRO A 30 -13.34 5.66 -12.73
N LYS A 31 -14.51 5.73 -12.10
CA LYS A 31 -15.15 6.97 -11.67
C LYS A 31 -15.30 7.00 -10.17
N LEU A 32 -14.67 8.00 -9.52
CA LEU A 32 -14.84 8.21 -8.09
C LEU A 32 -16.30 8.57 -7.75
N PRO A 33 -16.80 8.15 -6.58
CA PRO A 33 -18.12 8.55 -6.13
C PRO A 33 -18.19 10.07 -5.91
N GLU A 34 -19.34 10.67 -6.19
CA GLU A 34 -19.61 12.09 -5.95
C GLU A 34 -20.11 12.36 -4.51
N PHE A 35 -20.22 11.31 -3.70
CA PHE A 35 -20.68 11.33 -2.32
C PHE A 35 -19.59 10.77 -1.39
N PRO A 36 -19.56 11.18 -0.10
CA PRO A 36 -18.64 10.61 0.86
C PRO A 36 -18.94 9.13 1.08
N LEU A 37 -17.90 8.29 0.99
CA LEU A 37 -17.97 6.88 1.38
C LEU A 37 -17.58 6.70 2.84
N GLY A 38 -18.30 5.85 3.56
CA GLY A 38 -17.85 5.27 4.83
C GLY A 38 -17.14 3.92 4.63
N TYR A 39 -16.42 3.47 5.67
CA TYR A 39 -15.63 2.24 5.64
C TYR A 39 -16.49 0.98 5.47
N GLU A 40 -17.71 1.00 5.98
CA GLU A 40 -18.71 -0.06 5.88
C GLU A 40 -19.22 -0.29 4.45
N SER A 41 -19.03 0.70 3.57
CA SER A 41 -19.37 0.59 2.16
C SER A 41 -18.25 -0.04 1.31
N LEU A 42 -17.12 -0.39 1.94
CA LEU A 42 -15.96 -0.97 1.25
C LEU A 42 -15.99 -2.51 1.28
N PRO A 43 -15.57 -3.18 0.19
CA PRO A 43 -15.06 -2.61 -1.05
C PRO A 43 -16.17 -2.02 -1.94
N PHE A 44 -15.92 -0.85 -2.53
CA PHE A 44 -16.89 -0.14 -3.39
C PHE A 44 -16.45 -0.14 -4.85
N GLN A 45 -17.26 -0.69 -5.76
CA GLN A 45 -16.90 -0.78 -7.18
C GLN A 45 -17.06 0.57 -7.90
N ILE A 46 -15.99 1.02 -8.57
CA ILE A 46 -15.93 2.29 -9.31
C ILE A 46 -15.65 2.11 -10.81
N GLY A 47 -15.41 0.88 -11.25
CA GLY A 47 -15.16 0.55 -12.65
C GLY A 47 -15.46 -0.91 -12.98
N LYS A 48 -15.93 -1.15 -14.20
CA LYS A 48 -16.23 -2.48 -14.75
C LYS A 48 -15.67 -2.57 -16.16
N ASN A 49 -15.06 -3.71 -16.51
CA ASN A 49 -14.38 -3.92 -17.80
C ASN A 49 -13.29 -2.87 -18.09
N VAL A 50 -12.48 -2.57 -17.07
CA VAL A 50 -11.33 -1.67 -17.12
C VAL A 50 -10.09 -2.50 -17.43
N SER A 51 -9.35 -2.13 -18.48
CA SER A 51 -8.07 -2.80 -18.77
C SER A 51 -7.01 -2.46 -17.72
N VAL A 52 -6.02 -3.33 -17.53
CA VAL A 52 -4.90 -3.07 -16.61
C VAL A 52 -4.16 -1.77 -16.96
N LYS A 53 -4.01 -1.47 -18.27
CA LYS A 53 -3.42 -0.22 -18.76
C LYS A 53 -4.25 0.99 -18.36
N SER A 54 -5.57 0.92 -18.50
CA SER A 54 -6.50 1.99 -18.08
C SER A 54 -6.48 2.17 -16.57
N TYR A 55 -6.40 1.09 -15.80
CA TYR A 55 -6.29 1.15 -14.34
C TYR A 55 -4.98 1.82 -13.89
N ASN A 56 -3.84 1.40 -14.44
CA ASN A 56 -2.54 1.98 -14.11
C ASN A 56 -2.49 3.48 -14.47
N ALA A 57 -3.03 3.84 -15.64
CA ALA A 57 -3.12 5.24 -16.05
C ALA A 57 -4.13 6.05 -15.21
N PHE A 58 -5.12 5.40 -14.58
CA PHE A 58 -6.00 6.03 -13.59
C PHE A 58 -5.23 6.30 -12.29
N LEU A 59 -4.49 5.32 -11.77
CA LEU A 59 -3.68 5.49 -10.56
C LEU A 59 -2.69 6.65 -10.69
N ASP A 60 -1.97 6.73 -11.82
CA ASP A 60 -1.00 7.80 -12.11
C ASP A 60 -1.65 9.21 -12.16
N ARG A 61 -2.98 9.31 -12.28
CA ARG A 61 -3.73 10.58 -12.28
C ARG A 61 -4.45 10.85 -10.95
N SER A 62 -4.57 9.85 -10.09
CA SER A 62 -5.43 9.85 -8.91
C SER A 62 -4.66 9.97 -7.60
N GLU A 63 -3.37 10.35 -7.64
CA GLU A 63 -2.42 10.38 -6.52
C GLU A 63 -2.89 11.06 -5.22
N SER A 64 -3.99 11.82 -5.19
CA SER A 64 -4.46 12.50 -3.97
C SER A 64 -5.91 12.20 -3.55
N SER A 65 -6.53 11.11 -4.01
CA SER A 65 -7.96 10.88 -3.71
C SER A 65 -8.26 10.45 -2.27
N GLY A 66 -7.24 10.15 -1.45
CA GLY A 66 -7.43 9.59 -0.11
C GLY A 66 -8.01 8.17 -0.10
N TYR A 67 -8.05 7.51 -1.25
CA TYR A 67 -8.57 6.16 -1.43
C TYR A 67 -7.46 5.24 -1.90
N LYS A 68 -7.51 3.97 -1.48
CA LYS A 68 -6.74 2.90 -2.10
C LYS A 68 -7.62 2.10 -3.04
N PHE A 69 -7.03 1.69 -4.15
CA PHE A 69 -7.73 0.97 -5.19
C PHE A 69 -7.20 -0.45 -5.34
N ARG A 70 -8.07 -1.32 -5.84
CA ARG A 70 -7.72 -2.68 -6.29
C ARG A 70 -8.31 -2.89 -7.67
N TRP A 71 -7.52 -3.46 -8.56
CA TRP A 71 -7.99 -4.01 -9.83
C TRP A 71 -8.09 -5.53 -9.70
N GLU A 72 -9.25 -6.09 -10.03
CA GLU A 72 -9.50 -7.52 -9.96
C GLU A 72 -10.46 -7.92 -11.07
N ASN A 73 -10.05 -8.84 -11.94
CA ASN A 73 -10.87 -9.37 -13.03
C ASN A 73 -11.54 -8.27 -13.87
N ARG A 74 -10.76 -7.23 -14.25
CA ARG A 74 -11.23 -6.03 -14.97
C ARG A 74 -12.22 -5.15 -14.21
N ASN A 75 -12.45 -5.37 -12.93
CA ASN A 75 -13.22 -4.48 -12.07
C ASN A 75 -12.26 -3.65 -11.21
N VAL A 76 -12.66 -2.42 -10.88
CA VAL A 76 -11.88 -1.54 -10.02
C VAL A 76 -12.69 -1.19 -8.80
N TYR A 77 -12.09 -1.35 -7.63
CA TYR A 77 -12.70 -1.12 -6.32
C TYR A 77 -11.92 -0.11 -5.52
N ILE A 78 -12.61 0.70 -4.73
CA ILE A 78 -12.04 1.35 -3.55
C ILE A 78 -12.05 0.30 -2.44
N ILE A 79 -10.89 0.02 -1.85
CA ILE A 79 -10.71 -1.04 -0.84
C ILE A 79 -10.29 -0.53 0.52
N GLU A 80 -9.78 0.70 0.59
CA GLU A 80 -9.39 1.35 1.84
C GLU A 80 -9.42 2.88 1.64
N MET A 81 -9.41 3.61 2.74
CA MET A 81 -9.31 5.07 2.72
C MET A 81 -8.38 5.59 3.81
N ALA A 82 -7.76 6.74 3.53
CA ALA A 82 -6.86 7.49 4.41
C ALA A 82 -7.66 8.25 5.48
N GLY A 83 -8.39 7.53 6.34
CA GLY A 83 -9.06 8.16 7.48
C GLY A 83 -8.13 8.28 8.69
N LEU A 84 -8.61 9.01 9.70
CA LEU A 84 -7.80 9.46 10.85
C LEU A 84 -7.02 8.33 11.55
N GLN A 85 -7.64 7.16 11.76
CA GLN A 85 -7.01 6.03 12.45
C GLN A 85 -5.91 5.38 11.61
N HIS A 86 -6.18 5.24 10.31
CA HIS A 86 -5.21 4.70 9.35
C HIS A 86 -4.00 5.62 9.24
N GLU A 87 -4.23 6.91 9.03
CA GLU A 87 -3.17 7.93 8.93
C GLU A 87 -2.39 8.12 10.23
N ALA A 88 -3.04 8.00 11.40
CA ALA A 88 -2.34 8.03 12.68
C ALA A 88 -1.36 6.84 12.82
N ALA A 89 -1.77 5.63 12.43
CA ALA A 89 -0.89 4.47 12.46
C ALA A 89 0.26 4.60 11.45
N VAL A 90 -0.02 5.07 10.23
CA VAL A 90 1.00 5.37 9.21
C VAL A 90 2.00 6.40 9.72
N SER A 91 1.53 7.49 10.35
CA SER A 91 2.40 8.53 10.93
C SER A 91 3.35 7.99 12.01
N VAL A 92 2.86 7.11 12.88
CA VAL A 92 3.72 6.46 13.89
C VAL A 92 4.79 5.60 13.23
N LEU A 93 4.43 4.82 12.20
CA LEU A 93 5.37 3.98 11.47
C LEU A 93 6.45 4.81 10.75
N PHE A 94 6.08 5.93 10.10
CA PHE A 94 7.05 6.86 9.52
C PHE A 94 8.08 7.30 10.56
N LYS A 95 7.62 7.77 11.73
CA LYS A 95 8.50 8.21 12.82
C LYS A 95 9.45 7.10 13.30
N CYS A 96 8.97 5.85 13.36
CA CYS A 96 9.81 4.71 13.74
C CYS A 96 10.97 4.49 12.77
N PHE A 97 10.75 4.65 11.46
CA PHE A 97 11.80 4.46 10.44
C PHE A 97 12.64 5.71 10.18
N ASP A 98 12.12 6.91 10.46
CA ASP A 98 12.88 8.15 10.39
C ASP A 98 13.80 8.35 11.60
N ARG A 99 13.44 7.83 12.78
CA ARG A 99 14.25 7.98 13.99
C ARG A 99 15.70 7.50 13.82
N PRO A 100 15.99 6.34 13.20
CA PRO A 100 17.35 5.91 12.88
C PRO A 100 18.15 6.87 11.99
N ASN A 101 17.50 7.76 11.22
CA ASN A 101 18.21 8.79 10.46
C ASN A 101 18.75 9.92 11.34
N ASN A 102 18.47 9.92 12.66
CA ASN A 102 18.98 10.88 13.64
C ASN A 102 18.77 12.36 13.24
N GLY A 103 17.62 12.67 12.63
CA GLY A 103 17.30 14.02 12.17
C GLY A 103 18.04 14.46 10.90
N ALA A 104 18.82 13.59 10.26
CA ALA A 104 19.49 13.90 9.01
C ALA A 104 18.50 13.95 7.84
N ASN A 105 18.46 15.09 7.13
CA ASN A 105 17.65 15.26 5.91
C ASN A 105 18.01 14.26 4.79
N ARG A 106 19.23 13.71 4.82
CA ARG A 106 19.70 12.67 3.90
C ARG A 106 20.33 11.55 4.73
N GLY A 107 19.52 10.87 5.53
CA GLY A 107 19.97 9.70 6.27
C GLY A 107 20.23 8.49 5.36
N PRO A 108 20.78 7.40 5.94
CA PRO A 108 21.01 6.15 5.22
C PRO A 108 19.72 5.43 4.82
N ILE A 109 18.57 5.80 5.40
CA ILE A 109 17.27 5.18 5.15
C ILE A 109 16.34 6.19 4.45
N GLY A 110 15.73 5.78 3.35
CA GLY A 110 14.64 6.49 2.71
C GLY A 110 13.30 5.85 3.06
N VAL A 111 12.36 6.64 3.57
CA VAL A 111 11.00 6.23 3.93
C VAL A 111 10.03 6.93 3.00
N TYR A 112 9.19 6.16 2.29
CA TYR A 112 8.31 6.68 1.26
C TYR A 112 6.87 6.23 1.51
N GLY A 113 5.94 7.16 1.33
CA GLY A 113 4.50 6.89 1.40
C GLY A 113 3.98 6.50 0.03
N GLN A 114 3.27 5.38 -0.04
CA GLN A 114 2.54 4.95 -1.24
C GLN A 114 3.30 4.97 -2.58
N PRO A 115 4.57 4.53 -2.67
CA PRO A 115 5.22 4.39 -3.97
C PRO A 115 4.59 3.24 -4.77
N TYR A 116 4.14 3.52 -5.99
CA TYR A 116 3.59 2.50 -6.87
C TYR A 116 4.65 1.47 -7.30
N HIS A 117 4.24 0.22 -7.32
CA HIS A 117 5.00 -0.93 -7.81
C HIS A 117 4.06 -1.87 -8.57
N TYR A 118 4.55 -2.62 -9.54
CA TYR A 118 3.75 -3.66 -10.18
C TYR A 118 3.47 -4.81 -9.21
N ASP A 119 2.22 -5.29 -9.18
CA ASP A 119 1.82 -6.40 -8.33
C ASP A 119 2.65 -7.64 -8.69
N PRO A 120 3.44 -8.18 -7.75
CA PRO A 120 4.29 -9.34 -7.99
C PRO A 120 3.51 -10.62 -8.33
N THR A 121 2.24 -10.68 -7.91
CA THR A 121 1.34 -11.82 -8.07
C THR A 121 0.24 -11.56 -9.10
N GLY A 122 0.16 -10.32 -9.59
CA GLY A 122 -0.90 -9.85 -10.48
C GLY A 122 -0.59 -10.01 -11.96
N ASN A 123 -1.42 -9.36 -12.77
CA ASN A 123 -1.36 -9.34 -14.24
C ASN A 123 -0.75 -8.03 -14.77
N GLY A 124 0.12 -7.38 -13.99
CA GLY A 124 0.78 -6.12 -14.35
C GLY A 124 0.05 -4.86 -13.87
N GLU A 125 -0.92 -4.99 -12.98
CA GLU A 125 -1.51 -3.86 -12.25
C GLU A 125 -0.52 -3.27 -11.25
N LYS A 126 -0.64 -1.97 -10.97
CA LYS A 126 0.12 -1.31 -9.91
C LYS A 126 -0.59 -1.45 -8.56
N ILE A 127 0.21 -1.68 -7.52
CA ILE A 127 -0.16 -1.61 -6.10
C ILE A 127 0.76 -0.63 -5.38
N ALA A 128 0.34 -0.14 -4.23
CA ALA A 128 1.15 0.73 -3.38
C ALA A 128 1.05 0.26 -1.92
N PRO A 129 2.20 0.18 -1.22
CA PRO A 129 2.20 -0.05 0.21
C PRO A 129 1.79 1.23 0.94
N ASP A 130 1.48 1.17 2.23
CA ASP A 130 1.38 2.43 2.99
C ASP A 130 2.75 3.08 3.13
N ILE A 131 3.75 2.26 3.46
CA ILE A 131 5.11 2.69 3.66
C ILE A 131 6.05 1.72 2.96
N ALA A 132 7.01 2.27 2.23
CA ALA A 132 8.14 1.53 1.70
C ALA A 132 9.45 2.12 2.25
N VAL A 133 10.28 1.26 2.80
CA VAL A 133 11.58 1.63 3.36
C VAL A 133 12.67 1.01 2.50
N ARG A 134 13.55 1.86 2.00
CA ARG A 134 14.72 1.46 1.22
C ARG A 134 15.97 2.13 1.74
N GLY A 135 17.12 1.62 1.37
CA GLY A 135 18.35 2.34 1.62
C GLY A 135 18.48 3.56 0.70
N SER A 136 19.16 4.58 1.20
CA SER A 136 19.40 5.84 0.50
C SER A 136 20.48 5.69 -0.56
N ASN A 137 20.21 6.20 -1.78
CA ASN A 137 21.22 6.24 -2.86
C ASN A 137 22.49 7.01 -2.45
N ALA A 138 22.38 7.93 -1.48
CA ALA A 138 23.53 8.71 -1.00
C ALA A 138 24.49 7.86 -0.14
N HIS A 139 24.06 6.69 0.33
CA HIS A 139 24.82 5.85 1.28
C HIS A 139 25.00 4.41 0.81
N ILE A 140 24.25 3.97 -0.20
CA ILE A 140 24.40 2.66 -0.81
C ILE A 140 25.09 2.80 -2.15
N LEU A 141 26.24 2.14 -2.30
CA LEU A 141 26.93 2.00 -3.58
C LEU A 141 26.03 1.25 -4.56
N LEU A 142 25.87 1.81 -5.77
CA LEU A 142 25.20 1.12 -6.88
C LEU A 142 25.92 -0.21 -7.13
N PRO A 143 25.21 -1.35 -7.25
CA PRO A 143 25.87 -2.61 -7.49
C PRO A 143 26.59 -2.56 -8.85
N SER A 144 27.89 -2.88 -8.87
CA SER A 144 28.64 -3.02 -10.12
C SER A 144 28.23 -4.27 -10.91
N ASN A 145 27.59 -5.25 -10.25
CA ASN A 145 27.02 -6.46 -10.84
C ASN A 145 25.57 -6.67 -10.35
N PRO A 146 24.58 -6.82 -11.25
CA PRO A 146 23.27 -7.31 -10.87
C PRO A 146 23.35 -8.81 -10.54
N HIS A 147 23.26 -9.13 -9.24
CA HIS A 147 23.27 -10.46 -8.61
C HIS A 147 24.60 -11.28 -8.65
N PRO A 148 24.93 -12.05 -7.58
CA PRO A 148 24.26 -12.20 -6.28
C PRO A 148 25.06 -11.52 -5.15
N GLY A 149 24.70 -10.28 -4.81
CA GLY A 149 25.25 -9.51 -3.70
C GLY A 149 24.88 -8.04 -3.87
N PHE A 150 24.21 -7.44 -2.86
CA PHE A 150 23.53 -6.13 -2.82
C PHE A 150 22.05 -6.10 -3.29
N PRO A 151 21.21 -5.20 -2.72
CA PRO A 151 19.81 -5.06 -3.13
C PRO A 151 19.72 -4.73 -4.62
N PRO A 152 18.81 -5.37 -5.38
CA PRO A 152 18.53 -4.93 -6.72
C PRO A 152 17.98 -3.49 -6.69
N GLY A 153 18.36 -2.69 -7.68
CA GLY A 153 17.78 -1.38 -7.93
C GLY A 153 16.71 -1.46 -9.02
N ASP A 154 15.87 -0.44 -9.09
CA ASP A 154 14.97 -0.24 -10.22
C ASP A 154 15.75 0.10 -11.50
N VAL A 155 15.02 0.28 -12.60
CA VAL A 155 15.59 0.63 -13.92
C VAL A 155 16.38 1.94 -13.93
N ASN A 156 16.21 2.80 -12.92
CA ASN A 156 16.93 4.05 -12.73
C ASN A 156 18.08 3.92 -11.73
N GLY A 157 18.38 2.71 -11.25
CA GLY A 157 19.42 2.43 -10.26
C GLY A 157 19.01 2.74 -8.81
N ASN A 158 17.74 3.07 -8.53
CA ASN A 158 17.29 3.31 -7.16
C ASN A 158 17.15 1.98 -6.41
N PRO A 159 17.70 1.78 -5.20
CA PRO A 159 17.48 0.58 -4.42
C PRO A 159 16.00 0.28 -4.24
N HIS A 160 15.60 -0.98 -4.39
CA HIS A 160 14.24 -1.37 -4.05
C HIS A 160 13.96 -1.29 -2.55
N ALA A 161 12.67 -1.14 -2.23
CA ALA A 161 12.18 -1.27 -0.87
C ALA A 161 12.51 -2.65 -0.29
N ARG A 162 13.03 -2.65 0.94
CA ARG A 162 13.44 -3.84 1.70
C ARG A 162 12.44 -4.14 2.81
N ILE A 163 11.81 -3.12 3.35
CA ILE A 163 10.75 -3.22 4.35
C ILE A 163 9.52 -2.55 3.78
N ILE A 164 8.39 -3.25 3.88
CA ILE A 164 7.08 -2.75 3.48
C ILE A 164 6.20 -2.68 4.72
N CYS A 165 5.34 -1.67 4.82
CA CYS A 165 4.26 -1.65 5.81
C CYS A 165 2.90 -1.46 5.16
N GLU A 166 1.92 -2.18 5.70
CA GLU A 166 0.53 -2.16 5.25
C GLU A 166 -0.40 -2.04 6.45
N VAL A 167 -1.15 -0.94 6.51
CA VAL A 167 -2.17 -0.67 7.51
C VAL A 167 -3.54 -0.89 6.86
N ALA A 168 -4.36 -1.72 7.50
CA ALA A 168 -5.73 -2.02 7.08
C ALA A 168 -6.72 -1.60 8.18
N TYR A 169 -7.79 -0.92 7.79
CA TYR A 169 -8.93 -0.57 8.65
C TYR A 169 -10.24 -1.16 8.12
N ALA A 170 -10.62 -0.93 6.86
CA ALA A 170 -11.80 -1.54 6.26
C ALA A 170 -11.54 -2.97 5.76
N GLN A 171 -10.35 -3.23 5.22
CA GLN A 171 -10.07 -4.53 4.59
C GLN A 171 -10.22 -5.68 5.60
N ASN A 172 -10.84 -6.79 5.16
CA ASN A 172 -10.88 -8.01 5.96
C ASN A 172 -9.48 -8.65 6.07
N ILE A 173 -9.31 -9.55 7.04
CA ILE A 173 -8.02 -10.18 7.37
C ILE A 173 -7.43 -10.90 6.16
N ASN A 174 -8.24 -11.64 5.40
CA ASN A 174 -7.76 -12.40 4.24
C ASN A 174 -7.22 -11.47 3.15
N ALA A 175 -7.99 -10.44 2.78
CA ALA A 175 -7.60 -9.47 1.77
C ALA A 175 -6.34 -8.66 2.16
N TRP A 176 -6.15 -8.41 3.46
CA TRP A 176 -4.96 -7.77 4.01
C TRP A 176 -3.75 -8.71 4.02
N ASN A 177 -3.92 -9.99 4.39
CA ASN A 177 -2.86 -11.01 4.32
C ASN A 177 -2.38 -11.19 2.89
N THR A 178 -3.29 -11.40 1.93
CA THR A 178 -2.94 -11.56 0.52
C THR A 178 -2.12 -10.36 0.03
N LYS A 179 -2.48 -9.14 0.46
CA LYS A 179 -1.71 -7.94 0.10
C LYS A 179 -0.30 -7.95 0.72
N CYS A 180 -0.18 -8.33 1.99
CA CYS A 180 1.12 -8.42 2.67
C CYS A 180 2.01 -9.53 2.06
N GLU A 181 1.41 -10.67 1.72
CA GLU A 181 2.08 -11.81 1.09
C GLU A 181 2.52 -11.49 -0.34
N ALA A 182 1.71 -10.76 -1.12
CA ALA A 182 2.09 -10.32 -2.46
C ALA A 182 3.42 -9.58 -2.48
N TRP A 183 3.69 -8.73 -1.47
CA TRP A 183 5.00 -8.07 -1.34
C TRP A 183 6.15 -9.05 -1.07
N MET A 184 5.90 -10.15 -0.35
CA MET A 184 6.91 -11.18 -0.09
C MET A 184 7.22 -12.05 -1.31
N TYR A 185 6.49 -11.97 -2.42
CA TYR A 185 6.92 -12.58 -3.69
C TYR A 185 8.11 -11.85 -4.31
N GLN A 186 8.38 -10.60 -3.90
CA GLN A 186 9.61 -9.92 -4.28
C GLN A 186 10.78 -10.41 -3.42
N ASN A 187 11.73 -11.11 -4.04
CA ASN A 187 12.88 -11.71 -3.34
C ASN A 187 13.78 -10.69 -2.63
N TYR A 188 13.76 -9.42 -3.05
CA TYR A 188 14.48 -8.35 -2.38
C TYR A 188 13.76 -7.78 -1.16
N VAL A 189 12.45 -7.95 -1.03
CA VAL A 189 11.72 -7.60 0.19
C VAL A 189 12.12 -8.58 1.29
N ARG A 190 12.57 -8.04 2.41
CA ARG A 190 13.04 -8.80 3.58
C ARG A 190 11.97 -8.91 4.64
N CYS A 191 11.21 -7.84 4.84
CA CYS A 191 10.17 -7.78 5.86
C CYS A 191 8.92 -7.09 5.32
N VAL A 192 7.75 -7.60 5.68
CA VAL A 192 6.47 -6.90 5.56
C VAL A 192 5.86 -6.82 6.95
N LEU A 193 5.60 -5.60 7.42
CA LEU A 193 4.86 -5.33 8.66
C LEU A 193 3.43 -4.97 8.30
N GLY A 194 2.52 -5.90 8.51
CA GLY A 194 1.09 -5.60 8.47
C GLY A 194 0.61 -5.10 9.81
N ILE A 195 -0.29 -4.11 9.80
CA ILE A 195 -1.15 -3.75 10.93
C ILE A 195 -2.62 -3.79 10.50
N LYS A 196 -3.44 -4.58 11.20
CA LYS A 196 -4.89 -4.59 11.05
C LYS A 196 -5.54 -3.91 12.26
N LEU A 197 -6.20 -2.79 12.01
CA LEU A 197 -7.03 -2.08 12.96
C LEU A 197 -8.48 -2.59 12.86
N PHE A 198 -9.09 -2.89 13.99
CA PHE A 198 -10.50 -3.22 14.08
C PHE A 198 -11.33 -1.97 14.46
N PRO A 199 -12.64 -1.96 14.18
CA PRO A 199 -13.53 -0.91 14.67
C PRO A 199 -13.45 -0.75 16.18
N LYS A 200 -13.65 0.47 16.66
CA LYS A 200 -13.70 0.77 18.09
C LYS A 200 -14.97 0.18 18.70
N ILE A 201 -14.81 -0.47 19.86
CA ILE A 201 -15.90 -1.02 20.65
C ILE A 201 -16.05 -0.18 21.91
N HIS A 202 -17.26 0.26 22.21
CA HIS A 202 -17.57 1.01 23.42
C HIS A 202 -18.13 0.05 24.47
N VAL A 203 -17.45 -0.07 25.61
CA VAL A 203 -17.90 -0.85 26.76
C VAL A 203 -18.06 0.12 27.93
N GLY A 204 -19.32 0.52 28.19
CA GLY A 204 -19.61 1.61 29.13
C GLY A 204 -18.96 2.92 28.68
N ARG A 205 -18.07 3.48 29.50
CA ARG A 205 -17.30 4.70 29.19
C ARG A 205 -15.93 4.43 28.56
N THR A 206 -15.55 3.17 28.40
CA THR A 206 -14.23 2.79 27.89
C THR A 206 -14.31 2.47 26.41
N VAL A 207 -13.36 3.03 25.64
CA VAL A 207 -13.22 2.76 24.21
C VAL A 207 -12.10 1.75 24.02
N HIS A 208 -12.45 0.57 23.53
CA HIS A 208 -11.51 -0.48 23.17
C HIS A 208 -11.27 -0.47 21.66
N GLN A 209 -10.03 -0.69 21.25
CA GLN A 209 -9.71 -0.95 19.85
C GLN A 209 -8.74 -2.13 19.78
N ILE A 210 -9.18 -3.19 19.10
CA ILE A 210 -8.35 -4.37 18.87
C ILE A 210 -7.44 -4.07 17.67
N MET A 211 -6.22 -4.56 17.74
CA MET A 211 -5.24 -4.52 16.66
C MET A 211 -4.55 -5.87 16.55
N ILE A 212 -4.29 -6.29 15.32
CA ILE A 212 -3.38 -7.41 15.03
C ILE A 212 -2.21 -6.85 14.24
N ALA A 213 -0.99 -7.20 14.64
CA ALA A 213 0.22 -6.96 13.87
C ALA A 213 0.78 -8.30 13.39
N ARG A 214 1.21 -8.36 12.13
CA ARG A 214 1.89 -9.52 11.57
C ARG A 214 3.18 -9.07 10.90
N LEU A 215 4.26 -9.80 11.17
CA LEU A 215 5.55 -9.61 10.55
C LEU A 215 5.86 -10.82 9.68
N TRP A 216 5.87 -10.64 8.36
CA TRP A 216 6.42 -11.61 7.42
C TRP A 216 7.91 -11.30 7.23
N THR A 217 8.76 -12.31 7.34
CA THR A 217 10.22 -12.16 7.29
C THR A 217 10.87 -13.37 6.63
N ARG A 218 12.02 -13.18 5.97
CA ARG A 218 12.85 -14.27 5.42
C ARG A 218 13.83 -14.87 6.42
N VAL A 219 13.73 -14.46 7.69
CA VAL A 219 14.55 -14.96 8.79
C VAL A 219 13.62 -15.51 9.84
N ALA A 220 13.82 -16.77 10.22
CA ALA A 220 13.09 -17.37 11.33
C ALA A 220 13.36 -16.58 12.62
N LEU A 221 12.29 -16.10 13.25
CA LEU A 221 12.32 -15.43 14.55
C LEU A 221 11.75 -16.36 15.63
N PRO A 222 12.13 -16.19 16.91
CA PRO A 222 11.49 -16.92 18.00
C PRO A 222 9.97 -16.77 17.97
N GLY A 223 9.25 -17.90 18.01
CA GLY A 223 7.78 -17.93 17.95
C GLY A 223 7.17 -17.65 16.58
N SER A 224 7.97 -17.52 15.52
CA SER A 224 7.47 -17.45 14.15
C SER A 224 7.08 -18.83 13.61
N VAL A 225 6.08 -18.86 12.74
CA VAL A 225 5.66 -20.05 11.99
C VAL A 225 5.95 -19.85 10.50
N LEU A 226 6.05 -20.92 9.71
CA LEU A 226 6.13 -20.77 8.26
C LEU A 226 4.87 -20.10 7.71
N SER A 227 5.01 -19.37 6.61
CA SER A 227 3.89 -18.81 5.86
C SER A 227 2.85 -19.87 5.53
N THR A 228 1.58 -19.50 5.55
CA THR A 228 0.49 -20.38 5.09
C THR A 228 0.41 -20.46 3.56
N ASP A 229 0.95 -19.46 2.86
CA ASP A 229 1.21 -19.55 1.42
C ASP A 229 2.36 -20.54 1.18
N ALA A 230 2.08 -21.62 0.44
CA ALA A 230 3.03 -22.71 0.20
C ALA A 230 4.28 -22.25 -0.56
N THR A 231 4.14 -21.35 -1.54
CA THR A 231 5.27 -20.82 -2.31
C THR A 231 6.20 -20.02 -1.42
N LEU A 232 5.62 -19.15 -0.58
CA LEU A 232 6.39 -18.35 0.37
C LEU A 232 7.01 -19.20 1.48
N ALA A 233 6.32 -20.25 1.93
CA ALA A 233 6.85 -21.21 2.90
C ALA A 233 8.08 -21.93 2.35
N THR A 234 8.03 -22.42 1.10
CA THR A 234 9.19 -23.01 0.41
C THR A 234 10.32 -21.99 0.25
N ALA A 235 10.00 -20.71 0.06
CA ALA A 235 10.97 -19.63 0.00
C ALA A 235 11.50 -19.16 1.38
N GLY A 236 11.18 -19.89 2.45
CA GLY A 236 11.67 -19.62 3.82
C GLY A 236 11.05 -18.38 4.44
N VAL A 237 9.81 -18.02 4.08
CA VAL A 237 9.08 -16.92 4.71
C VAL A 237 8.42 -17.41 6.00
N HIS A 238 8.70 -16.70 7.08
CA HIS A 238 8.13 -16.90 8.40
C HIS A 238 7.22 -15.74 8.77
N VAL A 239 6.21 -16.03 9.61
CA VAL A 239 5.22 -15.07 10.09
C VAL A 239 5.18 -15.10 11.62
N THR A 240 5.27 -13.93 12.23
CA THR A 240 5.00 -13.73 13.66
C THR A 240 3.76 -12.86 13.80
N GLU A 241 2.82 -13.27 14.65
CA GLU A 241 1.62 -12.48 14.98
C GLU A 241 1.70 -11.94 16.41
N ALA A 242 1.31 -10.67 16.57
CA ALA A 242 1.06 -10.07 17.87
C ALA A 242 -0.37 -9.53 17.90
N LYS A 243 -1.14 -9.93 18.92
CA LYS A 243 -2.46 -9.37 19.21
C LYS A 243 -2.30 -8.26 20.25
N ILE A 244 -2.75 -7.06 19.92
CA ILE A 244 -2.58 -5.85 20.74
C ILE A 244 -3.97 -5.27 21.02
N GLY A 245 -4.23 -4.99 22.29
CA GLY A 245 -5.55 -4.62 22.78
C GLY A 245 -6.10 -5.70 23.70
N LEU A 246 -6.28 -5.36 24.97
CA LEU A 246 -6.80 -6.27 25.98
C LEU A 246 -8.33 -6.31 25.88
N LEU A 247 -8.87 -7.46 25.52
CA LEU A 247 -9.92 -8.13 26.29
C LEU A 247 -9.53 -9.61 26.31
N SER A 248 -9.24 -10.10 27.50
CA SER A 248 -9.14 -11.51 27.85
C SER A 248 -10.18 -12.33 27.09
N PHE A 249 -9.72 -13.37 26.42
CA PHE A 249 -10.57 -14.39 25.82
C PHE A 249 -11.55 -14.93 26.86
N SER A 250 -12.83 -14.84 26.54
CA SER A 250 -13.87 -15.83 26.85
C SER A 250 -15.13 -15.38 26.14
N TYR A 251 -15.39 -15.93 24.95
CA TYR A 251 -16.74 -16.03 24.43
C TYR A 251 -16.83 -17.34 23.67
N ASP A 252 -16.94 -18.43 24.43
CA ASP A 252 -17.50 -19.72 23.99
C ASP A 252 -18.97 -19.59 23.52
N GLN A 253 -19.41 -18.43 23.02
CA GLN A 253 -20.84 -18.08 22.84
C GLN A 253 -21.13 -17.16 21.64
N ILE A 254 -20.40 -17.27 20.52
CA ILE A 254 -20.88 -16.70 19.24
C ILE A 254 -20.87 -17.80 18.16
N SER A 255 -21.63 -18.85 18.45
CA SER A 255 -22.28 -19.69 17.45
C SER A 255 -23.60 -20.19 18.03
N LYS A 256 -24.61 -19.31 18.04
CA LYS A 256 -26.05 -19.60 17.99
C LYS A 256 -26.81 -18.28 18.11
N GLY A 257 -27.44 -17.88 17.00
CA GLY A 257 -28.19 -16.65 16.83
C GLY A 257 -28.17 -16.26 15.37
#